data_AF-A0A728S5L4-F1
#
_entry.id   AF-A0A728S5L4-F1
#
_cell.length_a   1.000
_cell.length_b   1.000
_cell.length_c   1.000
_cell.angle_alpha   90.00
_cell.angle_beta   90.00
_cell.angle_gamma   90.00
#
_symmetry.space_group_name_H-M   'P 1'
#
loop_
_entity.id
_entity.type
_entity.pdbx_description
1 polymer ?
#
loop_
_entity_poly.entity_id
_entity_poly.type
_entity_poly.pdbx_seq_one_letter_code
_entity_poly.pdbx_strand_id
1 'polypeptide(L)'
;MSGVNLEKILANSGPCLTSELAGILVERYGLTPVAARKRISRATSSINKLSYIIFPHRARFIYLISDYASPKYWKALYSSLKKENSSYYMAINAIRSRGGIVKRDEFGIICGSPKRQKNHIPYESILASLIKSEIILEKTNEDGDMYLYLKEKERIDEILLESQ
;
A
#
# COMPACT_ATOMS: atom_id res chain seq x y z
N MET A 1 1.24 25.52 24.65
CA MET A 1 1.20 25.06 23.24
C MET A 1 1.13 23.54 23.25
N SER A 2 -0.04 22.95 22.99
CA SER A 2 -0.15 21.49 22.87
C SER A 2 0.71 21.03 21.69
N GLY A 3 1.72 20.20 21.93
CA GLY A 3 2.62 19.72 20.89
C GLY A 3 1.86 19.04 19.75
N VAL A 4 2.35 19.23 18.51
CA VAL A 4 1.86 18.52 17.32
C VAL A 4 1.90 17.02 17.58
N ASN A 5 0.73 16.40 17.63
CA ASN A 5 0.57 14.96 17.84
C ASN A 5 0.25 14.29 16.48
N LEU A 6 1.25 13.61 15.91
CA LEU A 6 1.11 12.97 14.59
C LEU A 6 0.06 11.86 14.58
N GLU A 7 -0.12 11.14 15.69
CA GLU A 7 -1.09 10.07 15.80
C GLU A 7 -2.51 10.61 15.69
N LYS A 8 -2.83 11.70 16.41
CA LYS A 8 -4.13 12.36 16.30
C LYS A 8 -4.38 12.93 14.91
N ILE A 9 -3.35 13.50 14.28
CA ILE A 9 -3.48 14.04 12.93
C ILE A 9 -3.79 12.90 11.95
N LEU A 10 -3.03 11.81 12.01
CA LEU A 10 -3.21 10.66 11.13
C LEU A 10 -4.53 9.91 11.39
N ALA A 11 -4.99 9.86 12.64
CA ALA A 11 -6.31 9.34 13.00
C ALA A 11 -7.44 10.11 12.31
N ASN A 12 -7.29 11.44 12.20
CA ASN A 12 -8.28 12.32 11.59
C ASN A 12 -8.18 12.38 10.06
N SER A 13 -6.96 12.40 9.51
CA SER A 13 -6.73 12.49 8.06
C SER A 13 -6.80 11.13 7.36
N GLY A 14 -6.60 10.05 8.10
CA GLY A 14 -6.40 8.70 7.58
C GLY A 14 -4.99 8.45 7.05
N PRO A 15 -4.70 7.19 6.66
CA PRO A 15 -3.45 6.80 6.01
C PRO A 15 -3.16 7.65 4.77
N CYS A 16 -1.90 8.00 4.54
CA CYS A 16 -1.50 8.91 3.45
C CYS A 16 0.00 8.80 3.15
N LEU A 17 0.50 9.61 2.21
CA LEU A 17 1.94 9.72 1.97
C LEU A 17 2.63 10.63 2.99
N THR A 18 3.91 10.38 3.27
CA THR A 18 4.74 11.29 4.09
C THR A 18 4.79 12.72 3.57
N SER A 19 4.69 12.91 2.25
CA SER A 19 4.62 14.23 1.61
C SER A 19 3.30 14.94 1.92
N GLU A 20 2.18 14.22 1.93
CA GLU A 20 0.86 14.74 2.25
C GLU A 20 0.76 15.09 3.73
N LEU A 21 1.25 14.24 4.63
CA LEU A 21 1.32 14.56 6.06
C LEU A 21 2.23 15.78 6.31
N ALA A 22 3.34 15.91 5.59
CA ALA A 22 4.19 17.09 5.70
C ALA A 22 3.46 18.37 5.26
N GLY A 23 2.67 18.31 4.19
CA GLY A 23 1.79 19.41 3.76
C GLY A 23 0.81 19.82 4.85
N ILE A 24 0.11 18.86 5.45
CA ILE A 24 -0.82 19.11 6.57
C ILE A 24 -0.13 19.82 7.75
N LEU A 25 1.10 19.41 8.08
CA LEU A 25 1.88 20.03 9.16
C LEU A 25 2.31 21.46 8.85
N VAL A 26 2.63 21.76 7.60
CA VAL A 26 2.97 23.12 7.17
C VAL A 26 1.72 23.99 7.18
N GLU A 27 0.65 23.54 6.52
CA GLU A 27 -0.57 24.33 6.31
C GLU A 27 -1.37 24.55 7.60
N ARG A 28 -1.55 23.52 8.43
CA ARG A 28 -2.43 23.60 9.60
C ARG A 28 -1.72 23.94 10.90
N TYR A 29 -0.41 23.70 10.97
CA TYR A 29 0.38 23.86 12.19
C TYR A 29 1.56 24.84 12.03
N GLY A 30 1.73 25.45 10.85
CA GLY A 30 2.73 26.49 10.61
C GLY A 30 4.19 25.99 10.70
N LEU A 31 4.43 24.69 10.56
CA LEU A 31 5.80 24.16 10.56
C LEU A 31 6.51 24.56 9.27
N THR A 32 7.83 24.76 9.35
CA THR A 32 8.64 24.80 8.12
C THR A 32 8.66 23.41 7.47
N PRO A 33 8.83 23.30 6.13
CA PRO A 33 8.90 22.00 5.46
C PRO A 33 9.98 21.07 6.05
N VAL A 34 11.12 21.64 6.48
CA VAL A 34 12.20 20.89 7.13
C VAL A 34 11.76 20.39 8.51
N ALA A 35 11.12 21.24 9.32
CA ALA A 35 10.61 20.85 10.63
C ALA A 35 9.52 19.77 10.52
N ALA A 36 8.63 19.87 9.53
CA ALA A 36 7.60 18.87 9.25
C ALA A 36 8.20 17.51 8.91
N ARG A 37 9.15 17.45 7.97
CA ARG A 37 9.85 16.20 7.60
C ARG A 37 10.60 15.60 8.79
N LYS A 38 11.32 16.43 9.56
CA LYS A 38 12.04 16.00 10.77
C LYS A 38 11.12 15.47 11.86
N ARG A 39 9.90 16.01 11.95
CA ARG A 39 8.87 15.50 12.88
C ARG A 39 8.38 14.12 12.45
N ILE A 40 8.05 13.95 11.16
CA ILE A 40 7.59 12.66 10.60
C ILE A 40 8.69 11.60 10.67
N SER A 41 9.97 11.96 10.48
CA SER A 41 11.07 11.01 10.61
C SER A 41 11.22 10.48 12.03
N ARG A 42 10.79 11.25 13.03
CA ARG A 42 10.78 10.90 14.46
C ARG A 42 9.42 10.37 14.94
N ALA A 43 8.57 9.91 14.04
CA ALA A 43 7.25 9.39 14.38
C ALA A 43 7.32 8.28 15.46
N THR A 44 6.26 8.21 16.25
CA THR A 44 6.09 7.30 17.39
C THR A 44 5.88 5.85 16.95
N SER A 45 6.00 4.92 17.90
CA SER A 45 5.75 3.48 17.70
C SER A 45 4.34 3.14 17.20
N SER A 46 3.37 4.06 17.30
CA SER A 46 1.99 3.90 16.82
C SER A 46 1.80 4.12 15.31
N ILE A 47 2.78 4.72 14.63
CA ILE A 47 2.73 5.00 13.18
C ILE A 47 3.68 4.05 12.46
N ASN A 48 3.16 3.30 11.50
CA ASN A 48 3.95 2.42 10.65
C ASN A 48 4.10 2.99 9.24
N LYS A 49 5.11 2.50 8.51
CA LYS A 49 5.42 2.85 7.13
C LYS A 49 5.36 1.59 6.28
N LEU A 50 4.63 1.64 5.17
CA LEU A 50 4.59 0.53 4.23
C LEU A 50 6.01 0.26 3.70
N SER A 51 6.43 -1.00 3.76
CA SER A 51 7.73 -1.47 3.27
C SER A 51 7.66 -1.92 1.82
N TYR A 52 8.82 -1.98 1.17
CA TYR A 52 9.01 -2.50 -0.20
C TYR A 52 8.33 -1.77 -1.36
N ILE A 53 7.52 -0.75 -1.07
CA ILE A 53 6.96 0.19 -2.05
C ILE A 53 7.43 1.60 -1.71
N ILE A 54 8.05 2.25 -2.69
CA ILE A 54 8.57 3.62 -2.58
C ILE A 54 7.82 4.47 -3.60
N PHE A 55 7.27 5.58 -3.13
CA PHE A 55 6.57 6.56 -3.98
C PHE A 55 7.58 7.60 -4.52
N PRO A 56 7.20 8.39 -5.53
CA PRO A 56 8.04 9.48 -6.04
C PRO A 56 8.58 10.39 -4.93
N HIS A 57 9.76 10.98 -5.18
CA HIS A 57 10.50 11.76 -4.19
C HIS A 57 10.80 11.02 -2.88
N ARG A 58 10.90 9.68 -2.94
CA ARG A 58 11.14 8.80 -1.78
C ARG A 58 10.07 8.90 -0.70
N ALA A 59 8.86 9.35 -1.05
CA ALA A 59 7.74 9.34 -0.12
C ALA A 59 7.38 7.91 0.27
N ARG A 60 6.85 7.75 1.49
CA ARG A 60 6.39 6.48 2.03
C ARG A 60 4.92 6.57 2.37
N PHE A 61 4.18 5.51 2.14
CA PHE A 61 2.83 5.39 2.67
C PHE A 61 2.89 5.10 4.17
N ILE A 62 2.13 5.86 4.96
CA ILE A 62 2.12 5.80 6.42
C ILE A 62 0.71 5.66 6.94
N TYR A 63 0.58 4.96 8.06
CA TYR A 63 -0.70 4.59 8.66
C TYR A 63 -0.54 4.37 10.15
N LEU A 64 -1.63 4.49 10.91
CA LEU A 64 -1.67 4.00 12.28
C LEU A 64 -1.64 2.47 12.26
N ILE A 65 -0.94 1.84 13.20
CA ILE A 65 -0.91 0.37 13.30
C ILE A 65 -2.34 -0.20 13.38
N SER A 66 -3.24 0.46 14.11
CA SER A 66 -4.66 0.08 14.21
C SER A 66 -5.43 0.15 12.90
N ASP A 67 -4.92 0.85 11.89
CA ASP A 67 -5.56 0.99 10.58
C ASP A 67 -5.11 -0.08 9.61
N TYR A 68 -4.09 -0.88 9.95
CA TYR A 68 -3.51 -1.87 9.05
C TYR A 68 -4.58 -2.81 8.49
N ALA A 69 -4.54 -3.03 7.17
CA ALA A 69 -5.48 -3.87 6.42
C ALA A 69 -6.98 -3.51 6.58
N SER A 70 -7.33 -2.35 7.14
CA SER A 70 -8.70 -1.86 7.20
C SER A 70 -9.18 -1.33 5.83
N PRO A 71 -10.51 -1.18 5.61
CA PRO A 71 -11.02 -0.59 4.37
C PRO A 71 -10.45 0.80 4.04
N LYS A 72 -10.23 1.65 5.06
CA LYS A 72 -9.62 2.98 4.86
C LYS A 72 -8.14 2.90 4.49
N TYR A 73 -7.41 1.91 4.99
CA TYR A 73 -6.03 1.66 4.60
C TYR A 73 -5.92 1.28 3.13
N TRP A 74 -6.71 0.31 2.67
CA TRP A 74 -6.69 -0.12 1.27
C TRP A 74 -7.12 0.99 0.33
N LYS A 75 -8.21 1.69 0.67
CA LYS A 75 -8.70 2.84 -0.11
C LYS A 75 -7.62 3.92 -0.27
N ALA A 76 -6.97 4.31 0.83
CA ALA A 76 -5.93 5.33 0.80
C ALA A 76 -4.70 4.86 0.01
N LEU A 77 -4.22 3.64 0.25
CA LEU A 77 -3.05 3.07 -0.43
C LEU A 77 -3.26 3.03 -1.95
N TYR A 78 -4.39 2.51 -2.40
CA TYR A 78 -4.69 2.42 -3.83
C TYR A 78 -4.93 3.78 -4.46
N SER A 79 -5.54 4.73 -3.72
CA SER A 79 -5.66 6.11 -4.17
C SER A 79 -4.30 6.77 -4.37
N SER A 80 -3.37 6.61 -3.42
CA SER A 80 -2.00 7.13 -3.54
C SER A 80 -1.26 6.48 -4.71
N LEU A 81 -1.35 5.16 -4.89
CA LEU A 81 -0.71 4.46 -6.00
C LEU A 81 -1.29 4.87 -7.36
N LYS A 82 -2.61 5.06 -7.44
CA LYS A 82 -3.31 5.53 -8.64
C LYS A 82 -2.89 6.94 -9.02
N LYS A 83 -2.86 7.85 -8.03
CA LYS A 83 -2.48 9.27 -8.22
C LYS A 83 -1.08 9.40 -8.79
N GLU A 84 -0.15 8.55 -8.37
CA GLU A 84 1.23 8.51 -8.85
C GLU A 84 1.43 7.67 -10.12
N ASN A 85 0.35 7.23 -10.78
CA ASN A 85 0.38 6.37 -11.96
C ASN A 85 1.31 5.15 -11.80
N SER A 86 1.26 4.51 -10.63
CA SER A 86 2.24 3.50 -10.24
C SER A 86 2.05 2.18 -10.99
N SER A 87 3.15 1.54 -11.41
CA SER A 87 3.11 0.16 -11.93
C SER A 87 2.52 -0.84 -10.92
N TYR A 88 2.68 -0.58 -9.61
CA TYR A 88 2.03 -1.36 -8.56
C TYR A 88 0.51 -1.22 -8.63
N TYR A 89 -0.02 0.00 -8.89
CA TYR A 89 -1.46 0.21 -9.07
C TYR A 89 -2.00 -0.61 -10.24
N MET A 90 -1.32 -0.59 -11.37
CA MET A 90 -1.73 -1.34 -12.56
C MET A 90 -1.78 -2.84 -12.29
N ALA A 91 -0.74 -3.39 -11.64
CA ALA A 91 -0.69 -4.80 -11.26
C ALA A 91 -1.82 -5.19 -10.29
N ILE A 92 -2.03 -4.39 -9.23
CA ILE A 92 -3.12 -4.61 -8.26
C ILE A 92 -4.48 -4.54 -8.98
N ASN A 93 -4.69 -3.53 -9.82
CA ASN A 93 -5.96 -3.33 -10.51
C ASN A 93 -6.26 -4.46 -11.51
N ALA A 94 -5.23 -5.02 -12.16
CA ALA A 94 -5.38 -6.19 -13.04
C ALA A 94 -5.87 -7.45 -12.31
N ILE A 95 -5.42 -7.65 -11.06
CA ILE A 95 -5.91 -8.74 -10.20
C ILE A 95 -7.32 -8.42 -9.68
N ARG A 96 -7.58 -7.17 -9.23
CA ARG A 96 -8.91 -6.73 -8.78
C ARG A 96 -9.99 -6.93 -9.84
N SER A 97 -9.66 -6.65 -11.10
CA SER A 97 -10.57 -6.77 -12.24
C SER A 97 -10.93 -8.22 -12.55
N ARG A 98 -10.16 -9.19 -12.02
CA ARG A 98 -10.39 -10.64 -12.12
C ARG A 98 -11.00 -11.23 -10.84
N GLY A 99 -11.56 -10.41 -9.96
CA GLY A 99 -12.17 -10.87 -8.71
C GLY A 99 -11.21 -10.94 -7.51
N GLY A 100 -9.93 -10.59 -7.69
CA GLY A 100 -8.95 -10.54 -6.60
C GLY A 100 -8.05 -11.76 -6.47
N ILE A 101 -8.14 -12.70 -7.41
CA ILE A 101 -7.33 -13.91 -7.49
C ILE A 101 -6.85 -14.14 -8.92
N VAL A 102 -5.61 -14.60 -9.11
CA VAL A 102 -5.04 -15.01 -10.40
C VAL A 102 -4.03 -16.14 -10.20
N LYS A 103 -3.74 -16.93 -11.25
CA LYS A 103 -2.59 -17.85 -11.20
C LYS A 103 -1.27 -17.07 -11.20
N ARG A 104 -0.24 -17.61 -10.53
CA ARG A 104 1.08 -16.94 -10.41
C ARG A 104 1.75 -16.75 -11.77
N ASP A 105 1.63 -17.72 -12.67
CA ASP A 105 2.20 -17.69 -14.01
C ASP A 105 1.52 -16.68 -14.95
N GLU A 106 0.22 -16.42 -14.74
CA GLU A 106 -0.53 -15.39 -15.46
C GLU A 106 -0.12 -13.96 -15.06
N PHE A 107 0.47 -13.75 -13.88
CA PHE A 107 0.78 -12.42 -13.37
C PHE A 107 1.61 -11.57 -14.35
N GLY A 108 2.64 -12.16 -14.94
CA GLY A 108 3.52 -11.47 -15.89
C GLY A 108 2.80 -11.00 -17.16
N ILE A 109 1.72 -11.69 -17.54
CA ILE A 109 0.91 -11.36 -18.72
C ILE A 109 0.00 -10.17 -18.41
N ILE A 110 -0.54 -10.10 -17.20
CA ILE A 110 -1.65 -9.21 -16.87
C ILE A 110 -1.25 -7.93 -16.14
N CYS A 111 -0.08 -7.92 -15.48
CA CYS A 111 0.29 -6.84 -14.54
C CYS A 111 0.55 -5.48 -15.22
N GLY A 112 0.60 -5.45 -16.55
CA GLY A 112 0.82 -4.23 -17.32
C GLY A 112 2.27 -3.72 -17.29
N SER A 113 3.24 -4.56 -16.90
CA SER A 113 4.67 -4.23 -16.92
C SER A 113 5.45 -5.13 -17.89
N PRO A 114 6.37 -4.58 -18.69
CA PRO A 114 7.16 -5.37 -19.63
C PRO A 114 8.16 -6.29 -18.91
N LYS A 115 8.48 -7.43 -19.54
CA LYS A 115 9.43 -8.44 -19.03
C LYS A 115 10.82 -7.86 -18.75
N ARG A 116 11.28 -6.87 -19.51
CA ARG A 116 12.51 -6.07 -19.29
C ARG A 116 12.60 -4.96 -20.34
N GLN A 117 12.06 -3.78 -20.03
CA GLN A 117 12.26 -2.57 -20.84
C GLN A 117 13.09 -1.57 -20.05
N LYS A 118 14.00 -0.87 -20.72
CA LYS A 118 14.84 0.17 -20.13
C LYS A 118 13.94 1.20 -19.43
N ASN A 119 14.22 1.51 -18.16
CA ASN A 119 13.46 2.40 -17.28
C ASN A 119 12.11 1.87 -16.74
N HIS A 120 11.76 0.60 -16.96
CA HIS A 120 10.57 -0.03 -16.36
C HIS A 120 10.96 -1.04 -15.28
N ILE A 121 10.14 -1.11 -14.22
CA ILE A 121 10.31 -2.11 -13.16
C ILE A 121 9.85 -3.47 -13.72
N PRO A 122 10.70 -4.50 -13.76
CA PRO A 122 10.31 -5.81 -14.29
C PRO A 122 9.20 -6.41 -13.41
N TYR A 123 8.29 -7.18 -14.01
CA TYR A 123 7.13 -7.69 -13.28
C TYR A 123 7.51 -8.54 -12.07
N GLU A 124 8.63 -9.26 -12.10
CA GLU A 124 9.13 -10.06 -10.98
C GLU A 124 9.47 -9.18 -9.78
N SER A 125 10.02 -7.98 -10.02
CA SER A 125 10.29 -7.01 -8.96
C SER A 125 9.00 -6.40 -8.41
N ILE A 126 8.01 -6.16 -9.27
CA ILE A 126 6.69 -5.71 -8.84
C ILE A 126 6.05 -6.77 -7.94
N LEU A 127 6.01 -8.03 -8.38
CA LEU A 127 5.46 -9.14 -7.63
C LEU A 127 6.15 -9.33 -6.30
N ALA A 128 7.48 -9.37 -6.28
CA ALA A 128 8.26 -9.52 -5.06
C ALA A 128 7.99 -8.41 -4.05
N SER A 129 7.89 -7.14 -4.51
CA SER A 129 7.51 -6.02 -3.64
C SER A 129 6.09 -6.17 -3.11
N LEU A 130 5.11 -6.55 -3.95
CA LEU A 130 3.71 -6.71 -3.53
C LEU A 130 3.55 -7.81 -2.48
N ILE A 131 4.23 -8.95 -2.64
CA ILE A 131 4.25 -10.05 -1.66
C ILE A 131 4.93 -9.60 -0.37
N LYS A 132 6.15 -9.02 -0.44
CA LYS A 132 6.88 -8.56 0.75
C LYS A 132 6.17 -7.43 1.50
N SER A 133 5.33 -6.65 0.80
CA SER A 133 4.49 -5.62 1.40
C SER A 133 3.15 -6.15 1.93
N GLU A 134 2.90 -7.45 1.82
CA GLU A 134 1.65 -8.12 2.20
C GLU A 134 0.39 -7.57 1.51
N ILE A 135 0.53 -6.97 0.34
CA ILE A 135 -0.62 -6.55 -0.48
C ILE A 135 -1.18 -7.76 -1.25
N ILE A 136 -0.27 -8.64 -1.70
CA ILE A 136 -0.59 -9.91 -2.33
C ILE A 136 -0.12 -11.04 -1.40
N LEU A 137 -0.95 -12.07 -1.28
CA LEU A 137 -0.61 -13.34 -0.66
C LEU A 137 -0.43 -14.39 -1.75
N GLU A 138 0.48 -15.31 -1.51
CA GLU A 138 0.71 -16.47 -2.36
C GLU A 138 0.25 -17.72 -1.62
N LYS A 139 -0.58 -18.54 -2.28
CA LYS A 139 -1.03 -19.84 -1.76
C LYS A 139 -0.92 -20.90 -2.87
N THR A 140 -0.62 -22.13 -2.47
CA THR A 140 -0.62 -23.29 -3.36
C THR A 140 -1.87 -24.11 -3.08
N ASN A 141 -2.56 -24.57 -4.11
CA ASN A 141 -3.71 -25.48 -3.96
C ASN A 141 -3.26 -26.94 -3.80
N GLU A 142 -4.22 -27.85 -3.65
CA GLU A 142 -3.96 -29.29 -3.50
C GLU A 142 -3.28 -29.90 -4.75
N ASP A 143 -3.55 -29.35 -5.94
CA ASP A 143 -2.97 -29.79 -7.21
C ASP A 143 -1.53 -29.28 -7.44
N GLY A 144 -1.00 -28.44 -6.55
CA GLY A 144 0.33 -27.84 -6.68
C GLY A 144 0.38 -26.54 -7.50
N ASP A 145 -0.75 -26.05 -7.99
CA ASP A 145 -0.87 -24.76 -8.67
C ASP A 145 -0.74 -23.61 -7.66
N MET A 146 0.04 -22.59 -8.04
CA MET A 146 0.25 -21.37 -7.23
C MET A 146 -0.67 -20.24 -7.67
N TYR A 147 -1.33 -19.62 -6.70
CA TYR A 147 -2.25 -18.51 -6.89
C TYR A 147 -1.85 -17.29 -6.06
N LEU A 148 -2.16 -16.12 -6.61
CA LEU A 148 -1.96 -14.82 -5.99
C LEU A 148 -3.30 -14.23 -5.58
N TYR A 149 -3.43 -13.82 -4.32
CA TYR A 149 -4.64 -13.26 -3.72
C TYR A 149 -4.39 -11.85 -3.25
N LEU A 150 -5.33 -10.93 -3.47
CA LEU A 150 -5.27 -9.63 -2.80
C LEU A 150 -5.68 -9.78 -1.35
N LYS A 151 -4.82 -9.36 -0.42
CA LYS A 151 -5.08 -9.45 1.03
C LYS A 151 -6.36 -8.70 1.44
N GLU A 152 -6.72 -7.62 0.74
CA GLU A 152 -7.99 -6.92 1.00
C GLU A 152 -9.24 -7.79 0.82
N LYS A 153 -9.14 -8.90 0.05
CA LYS A 153 -10.24 -9.81 -0.26
C LYS A 153 -10.33 -11.00 0.69
N GLU A 154 -9.28 -11.28 1.45
CA GLU A 154 -9.24 -12.41 2.38
C GLU A 154 -10.35 -12.35 3.45
N ARG A 155 -10.83 -11.15 3.79
CA ARG A 155 -11.95 -10.97 4.72
C ARG A 155 -13.31 -11.46 4.18
N ILE A 156 -13.40 -11.78 2.89
CA ILE A 156 -14.63 -12.33 2.30
C ILE A 156 -14.73 -13.84 2.58
N ASP A 157 -13.60 -14.55 2.69
CA ASP A 157 -13.61 -16.00 2.83
C ASP A 157 -14.01 -16.43 4.25
N GLU A 158 -13.56 -15.72 5.30
CA GLU A 158 -13.96 -16.01 6.69
C GLU A 158 -15.47 -15.79 6.93
N ILE A 159 -16.05 -14.74 6.34
CA ILE A 159 -17.49 -14.43 6.50
C ILE A 159 -18.36 -15.42 5.73
N LEU A 160 -17.89 -15.94 4.59
CA LEU A 160 -18.61 -16.96 3.80
C LEU A 160 -18.50 -18.37 4.40
N LEU A 161 -17.40 -18.67 5.11
CA LEU A 161 -17.24 -19.92 5.86
C LEU A 161 -18.00 -19.93 7.19
N GLU A 162 -18.20 -18.79 7.85
CA GLU A 162 -19.01 -18.68 9.06
C GLU A 162 -20.54 -18.65 8.79
N SER A 163 -20.95 -18.60 7.52
CA SER A 163 -22.36 -18.57 7.10
C SER A 163 -22.82 -19.83 6.36
N GLN A 164 -22.03 -20.91 6.41
CA GLN A 164 -22.40 -22.28 6.01
C GLN A 164 -22.42 -23.20 7.23
#